data_AF-A0A914ER41-F1
#
_entry.id   AF-A0A914ER41-F1
#
_cell.length_a   1.000
_cell.length_b   1.000
_cell.length_c   1.000
_cell.angle_alpha   90.00
_cell.angle_beta   90.00
_cell.angle_gamma   90.00
#
_symmetry.space_group_name_H-M   'P 1'
#
loop_
_entity.id
_entity.type
_entity.pdbx_description
1 polymer ?
#
loop_
_entity_poly.entity_id
_entity_poly.type
_entity_poly.pdbx_seq_one_letter_code
_entity_poly.pdbx_strand_id
1 'polypeptide(L)'
;MSNAKACNMRAASSVCDPYVILTESERYRLNNEMNLMATRTEKIEGDFCDRRGFEPILLIVQEGSQKLVDDINKKWNLDGQCKKAVIFMLSAQDHELKEGRKTSQWCYLK
;
A
#
# COMPACT_ATOMS: atom_id res chain seq x y z
N MET A 1 5.98 7.75 1.31
CA MET A 1 4.59 8.15 1.01
C MET A 1 4.53 8.84 -0.34
N SER A 2 3.51 8.52 -1.13
CA SER A 2 3.24 9.16 -2.43
C SER A 2 2.90 10.65 -2.25
N ASN A 3 3.13 11.44 -3.30
CA ASN A 3 2.69 12.83 -3.33
C ASN A 3 1.16 12.87 -3.24
N ALA A 4 0.61 13.33 -2.11
CA ALA A 4 -0.83 13.36 -1.83
C ALA A 4 -1.64 13.97 -2.99
N LYS A 5 -1.13 15.07 -3.56
CA LYS A 5 -1.77 15.76 -4.68
C LYS A 5 -1.80 14.91 -5.96
N ALA A 6 -0.72 14.17 -6.24
CA ALA A 6 -0.65 13.27 -7.41
C ALA A 6 -1.58 12.05 -7.28
N CYS A 7 -2.03 11.76 -6.06
CA CYS A 7 -2.92 10.65 -5.73
C CYS A 7 -4.37 11.09 -5.51
N ASN A 8 -4.71 12.35 -5.80
CA ASN A 8 -6.02 12.95 -5.57
C ASN A 8 -6.50 12.84 -4.11
N MET A 9 -5.57 13.02 -3.17
CA MET A 9 -5.79 13.09 -1.72
C MET A 9 -5.42 14.48 -1.18
N ARG A 10 -6.13 14.96 -0.14
CA ARG A 10 -5.83 16.27 0.49
C ARG A 10 -4.59 16.25 1.38
N ALA A 11 -4.20 15.06 1.86
CA ALA A 11 -3.08 14.87 2.78
C ALA A 11 -2.42 13.52 2.51
N ALA A 12 -1.29 13.28 3.18
CA ALA A 12 -0.58 12.01 3.10
C ALA A 12 -1.54 10.86 3.45
N SER A 13 -1.51 9.79 2.63
CA SER A 13 -2.54 8.77 2.58
C SER A 13 -1.92 7.43 2.15
N SER A 14 -2.55 6.34 2.58
CA SER A 14 -2.25 4.98 2.14
C SER A 14 -2.90 4.66 0.80
N VAL A 15 -3.88 5.44 0.35
CA VAL A 15 -4.55 5.29 -0.94
C VAL A 15 -3.95 6.24 -1.98
N CYS A 16 -3.75 5.72 -3.20
CA CYS A 16 -3.40 6.47 -4.39
C CYS A 16 -4.29 6.11 -5.59
N ASP A 17 -5.04 7.10 -6.09
CA ASP A 17 -5.91 6.98 -7.25
C ASP A 17 -5.59 8.15 -8.20
N PRO A 18 -4.52 8.02 -9.01
CA PRO A 18 -4.04 9.12 -9.84
C PRO A 18 -5.01 9.51 -10.96
N TYR A 19 -5.92 8.61 -11.35
CA TYR A 19 -6.85 8.79 -12.47
C TYR A 19 -8.28 9.12 -12.03
N VAL A 20 -8.52 9.31 -10.73
CA VAL A 20 -9.84 9.66 -10.17
C VAL A 20 -10.91 8.63 -10.58
N ILE A 21 -10.55 7.35 -10.48
CA ILE A 21 -11.48 6.24 -10.76
C ILE A 21 -12.58 6.19 -9.70
N LEU A 22 -12.22 6.52 -8.45
CA LEU A 22 -13.17 6.59 -7.35
C LEU A 22 -13.62 8.03 -7.10
N THR A 23 -14.70 8.19 -6.35
CA THR A 23 -15.05 9.46 -5.72
C THR A 23 -14.10 9.77 -4.57
N GLU A 24 -14.05 11.05 -4.15
CA GLU A 24 -13.28 11.45 -2.99
C GLU A 24 -13.71 10.69 -1.72
N SER A 25 -15.02 10.54 -1.50
CA SER A 25 -15.55 9.84 -0.33
C SER A 25 -15.11 8.38 -0.28
N GLU A 26 -15.10 7.69 -1.43
CA GLU A 26 -14.66 6.29 -1.50
C GLU A 26 -13.17 6.15 -1.19
N ARG A 27 -12.33 7.05 -1.71
CA ARG A 27 -10.89 7.06 -1.38
C ARG A 27 -10.66 7.22 0.11
N TYR A 28 -11.37 8.15 0.76
CA TYR A 28 -11.22 8.35 2.21
C TYR A 28 -11.76 7.19 3.04
N ARG A 29 -12.85 6.55 2.59
CA ARG A 29 -13.33 5.31 3.22
C ARG A 29 -12.28 4.21 3.14
N LEU A 30 -11.70 3.97 1.96
CA LEU A 30 -10.64 2.99 1.78
C LEU A 30 -9.40 3.33 2.60
N ASN A 31 -9.02 4.62 2.68
CA ASN A 31 -7.89 5.05 3.50
C ASN A 31 -8.10 4.72 4.99
N ASN A 32 -9.33 4.88 5.49
CA ASN A 32 -9.67 4.47 6.86
C ASN A 32 -9.51 2.96 7.05
N GLU A 33 -9.96 2.14 6.09
CA GLU A 33 -9.76 0.69 6.14
C GLU A 33 -8.27 0.30 6.11
N MET A 34 -7.45 0.96 5.28
CA MET A 34 -6.00 0.73 5.25
C MET A 34 -5.37 1.07 6.61
N ASN A 35 -5.77 2.18 7.24
CA ASN A 35 -5.27 2.55 8.57
C ASN A 35 -5.67 1.54 9.64
N LEU A 36 -6.92 1.06 9.63
CA LEU A 36 -7.38 0.02 10.54
C LEU A 36 -6.60 -1.29 10.34
N MET A 37 -6.30 -1.66 9.09
CA MET A 37 -5.46 -2.82 8.79
C MET A 37 -4.05 -2.67 9.37
N ALA A 38 -3.42 -1.50 9.20
CA ALA A 38 -2.11 -1.23 9.79
C ALA A 38 -2.14 -1.41 11.31
N THR A 39 -3.08 -0.77 12.01
CA THR A 39 -3.22 -0.84 13.47
C THR A 39 -3.50 -2.26 13.96
N ARG A 40 -4.32 -3.05 13.27
CA ARG A 40 -4.62 -4.44 13.66
C ARG A 40 -3.42 -5.38 13.60
N THR A 41 -2.36 -4.99 12.91
CA THR A 41 -1.14 -5.80 12.77
C THR A 41 0.03 -5.27 13.60
N GLU A 42 -0.18 -4.20 14.35
CA GLU A 42 0.76 -3.76 15.37
C GLU A 42 0.93 -4.82 16.45
N LYS A 43 2.13 -4.90 17.00
CA LYS A 43 2.43 -5.76 18.15
C LYS A 43 2.67 -4.92 19.39
N ILE A 44 2.30 -5.46 20.54
CA ILE A 44 2.53 -4.81 21.84
C ILE A 44 4.02 -4.93 22.23
N GLU A 45 4.64 -6.06 21.89
CA GLU A 45 6.01 -6.40 22.25
C GLU A 45 6.94 -6.46 21.04
N GLY A 46 8.24 -6.46 21.30
CA GLY A 46 9.30 -6.46 20.28
C GLY A 46 9.97 -5.10 20.10
N ASP A 47 10.83 -5.01 19.09
CA ASP A 47 11.53 -3.77 18.73
C ASP A 47 10.60 -2.76 18.02
N PHE A 48 11.15 -1.61 17.62
CA PHE A 48 10.39 -0.58 16.91
C PHE A 48 9.67 -1.12 15.66
N CYS A 49 10.34 -1.96 14.88
CA CYS A 49 9.78 -2.52 13.67
C CYS A 49 8.76 -3.62 13.99
N ASP A 50 8.97 -4.44 15.03
CA ASP A 50 7.99 -5.44 15.48
C ASP A 50 6.67 -4.80 15.89
N ARG A 51 6.75 -3.72 16.69
CA ARG A 51 5.58 -3.00 17.18
C ARG A 51 4.84 -2.29 16.06
N ARG A 52 5.57 -1.79 15.06
CA ARG A 52 4.98 -1.19 13.87
C ARG A 52 4.21 -2.26 13.08
N GLY A 53 2.93 -1.99 12.83
CA GLY A 53 2.11 -2.79 11.94
C GLY A 53 2.63 -2.78 10.51
N PHE A 54 2.04 -3.58 9.63
CA PHE A 54 2.36 -3.48 8.21
C PHE A 54 1.92 -2.11 7.66
N GLU A 55 2.58 -1.65 6.60
CA GLU A 55 2.27 -0.38 5.93
C GLU A 55 1.50 -0.66 4.63
N PRO A 56 0.15 -0.74 4.68
CA PRO A 56 -0.67 -0.92 3.50
C PRO A 56 -0.60 0.30 2.59
N ILE A 57 -0.45 0.06 1.30
CA ILE A 57 -0.63 1.06 0.26
C ILE A 57 -1.59 0.51 -0.79
N LEU A 58 -2.68 1.20 -1.05
CA LEU A 58 -3.64 0.86 -2.09
C LEU A 58 -3.44 1.76 -3.30
N LEU A 59 -3.06 1.18 -4.44
CA LEU A 59 -2.99 1.84 -5.72
C LEU A 59 -4.18 1.44 -6.58
N ILE A 60 -4.90 2.43 -7.10
CA ILE A 60 -6.07 2.23 -7.96
C ILE A 60 -5.70 2.66 -9.37
N VAL A 61 -5.86 1.74 -10.33
CA VAL A 61 -5.55 1.95 -11.74
C VAL A 61 -6.66 1.37 -12.61
N GLN A 62 -6.77 1.86 -13.84
CA GLN A 62 -7.78 1.37 -14.77
C GLN A 62 -7.47 -0.08 -15.18
N GLU A 63 -6.24 -0.33 -15.58
CA GLU A 63 -5.69 -1.65 -15.88
C GLU A 63 -4.42 -1.88 -15.07
N GLY A 64 -4.36 -3.01 -14.35
CA GLY A 64 -3.24 -3.37 -13.49
C GLY A 64 -2.63 -4.71 -13.88
N SER A 65 -1.30 -4.80 -13.97
CA SER A 65 -0.56 -6.05 -14.17
C SER A 65 0.35 -6.34 -12.98
N GLN A 66 0.68 -7.61 -12.74
CA GLN A 66 1.64 -7.97 -11.68
C GLN A 66 3.01 -7.32 -11.91
N LYS A 67 3.44 -7.21 -13.17
CA LYS A 67 4.66 -6.50 -13.55
C LYS A 67 4.65 -5.04 -13.08
N LEU A 68 3.52 -4.34 -13.24
CA LEU A 68 3.38 -2.97 -12.75
C LEU A 68 3.49 -2.90 -11.23
N VAL A 69 2.89 -3.86 -10.52
CA VAL A 69 3.01 -3.96 -9.05
C VAL A 69 4.48 -4.10 -8.64
N ASP A 70 5.20 -5.00 -9.30
CA ASP A 70 6.62 -5.27 -9.01
C ASP A 70 7.51 -4.06 -9.33
N ASP A 71 7.26 -3.38 -10.46
CA ASP A 71 8.02 -2.21 -10.88
C ASP A 71 7.77 -1.01 -9.94
N ILE A 72 6.54 -0.84 -9.44
CA ILE A 72 6.22 0.16 -8.43
C ILE A 72 6.89 -0.18 -7.09
N ASN A 73 6.84 -1.43 -6.66
CA ASN A 73 7.46 -1.88 -5.42
C ASN A 73 9.01 -1.72 -5.44
N LYS A 74 9.63 -1.77 -6.61
CA LYS A 74 11.06 -1.44 -6.79
C LYS A 74 11.31 0.07 -6.74
N LYS A 75 10.48 0.86 -7.42
CA LYS A 75 10.67 2.31 -7.61
C LYS A 75 10.30 3.12 -6.37
N TRP A 76 9.19 2.76 -5.73
CA TRP A 76 8.77 3.41 -4.49
C TRP A 76 9.64 2.83 -3.38
N ASN A 77 10.53 3.64 -2.82
CA ASN A 77 11.33 3.28 -1.66
C ASN A 77 10.44 3.28 -0.40
N LEU A 78 9.50 2.34 -0.37
CA LEU A 78 8.51 2.18 0.68
C LEU A 78 9.17 1.51 1.89
N ASP A 79 8.89 2.06 3.06
CA ASP A 79 9.38 1.57 4.34
C ASP A 79 10.87 1.12 4.32
N GLY A 80 11.77 2.07 4.05
CA GLY A 80 13.20 1.79 3.98
C GLY A 80 13.82 1.26 5.28
N GLN A 81 13.10 1.38 6.42
CA GLN A 81 13.57 0.95 7.73
C GLN A 81 13.04 -0.44 8.09
N CYS A 82 11.71 -0.62 8.14
CA CYS A 82 11.11 -1.86 8.66
C CYS A 82 10.72 -2.86 7.57
N LYS A 83 10.69 -2.43 6.30
CA LYS A 83 10.36 -3.27 5.13
C LYS A 83 9.03 -4.02 5.27
N LYS A 84 8.05 -3.45 5.97
CA LYS A 84 6.71 -4.00 6.19
C LYS A 84 5.66 -3.40 5.24
N ALA A 85 6.08 -2.65 4.23
CA ALA A 85 5.16 -2.10 3.23
C ALA A 85 4.60 -3.19 2.31
N VAL A 86 3.29 -3.11 2.06
CA VAL A 86 2.55 -4.00 1.15
C VAL A 86 1.77 -3.13 0.18
N ILE A 87 1.97 -3.34 -1.12
CA ILE A 87 1.19 -2.67 -2.15
C ILE A 87 0.04 -3.58 -2.56
N PHE A 88 -1.18 -3.09 -2.43
CA PHE A 88 -2.37 -3.62 -3.06
C PHE A 88 -2.66 -2.79 -4.30
N MET A 89 -2.90 -3.43 -5.43
CA MET A 89 -3.28 -2.77 -6.68
C MET A 89 -4.67 -3.23 -7.09
N LEU A 90 -5.61 -2.30 -7.17
CA LEU A 90 -6.95 -2.54 -7.68
C LEU A 90 -6.99 -2.18 -9.17
N SER A 91 -7.21 -3.18 -10.02
CA SER A 91 -7.52 -3.01 -11.45
C SER A 91 -9.03 -2.80 -11.58
N ALA A 92 -9.44 -1.57 -11.87
CA ALA A 92 -10.86 -1.21 -11.92
C ALA A 92 -11.61 -1.85 -13.09
N GLN A 93 -10.93 -2.13 -14.21
CA GLN A 93 -11.54 -2.74 -15.38
C GLN A 93 -11.75 -4.26 -15.21
N ASP A 94 -10.80 -4.93 -14.56
CA ASP A 94 -10.83 -6.38 -14.37
C ASP A 94 -11.50 -6.80 -13.05
N HIS A 95 -11.81 -5.83 -12.18
CA HIS A 95 -12.22 -6.06 -10.79
C HIS A 95 -11.26 -6.98 -10.01
N GLU A 96 -9.97 -6.93 -10.35
CA GLU A 96 -8.94 -7.76 -9.75
C GLU A 96 -8.10 -6.97 -8.74
N LEU A 97 -7.81 -7.61 -7.61
CA LEU A 97 -6.85 -7.12 -6.63
C LEU A 97 -5.54 -7.90 -6.75
N LYS A 98 -4.44 -7.20 -7.02
CA LYS A 98 -3.09 -7.77 -7.12
C LYS A 98 -2.24 -7.29 -5.95
N GLU A 99 -1.36 -8.13 -5.42
CA GLU A 99 -0.53 -7.82 -4.26
C GLU A 99 0.97 -7.79 -4.64
N GLY A 100 1.71 -6.85 -4.06
CA GLY A 100 3.15 -6.73 -4.16
C GLY A 100 3.79 -6.56 -2.79
N ARG A 101 4.72 -7.46 -2.46
CA ARG A 101 5.58 -7.33 -1.28
C ARG A 101 7.03 -7.27 -1.71
N LYS A 102 7.81 -6.38 -1.08
CA LYS A 102 9.26 -6.45 -1.18
C LYS A 102 9.70 -7.54 -0.23
N THR A 103 9.80 -8.77 -0.73
CA THR A 103 10.43 -9.84 0.04
C THR A 103 11.88 -9.46 0.24
N SER A 104 12.23 -9.00 1.44
CA SER A 104 13.59 -9.21 1.92
C SER A 104 13.80 -10.72 1.85
N GLN A 105 14.74 -11.13 1.00
CA GLN A 105 15.19 -12.51 0.76
C GLN A 105 15.62 -13.29 2.03
N TRP A 106 15.46 -12.67 3.20
CA TRP A 106 15.72 -13.19 4.54
C TRP A 106 14.53 -13.93 5.17
N CYS A 107 13.30 -13.82 4.64
CA CYS A 107 12.13 -14.50 5.22
C CYS A 107 11.90 -15.94 4.71
N TYR A 108 12.72 -16.45 3.79
CA TYR A 108 12.64 -17.83 3.27
C TYR A 108 13.77 -18.76 3.76
N LEU A 109 14.51 -18.36 4.80
CA LEU A 109 15.47 -19.24 5.47
C LEU A 109 15.03 -19.47 6.92
N LYS A 110 14.15 -20.44 7.11
CA LYS A 110 14.12 -21.32 8.28
C LYS A 110 13.95 -22.75 7.80
#